data_AF-A0A1J5HT90-F1
#
_entry.id   AF-A0A1J5HT90-F1
#
_cell.length_a   1.000
_cell.length_b   1.000
_cell.length_c   1.000
_cell.angle_alpha   90.00
_cell.angle_beta   90.00
_cell.angle_gamma   90.00
#
_symmetry.space_group_name_H-M   'P 1'
#
loop_
_entity.id
_entity.type
_entity.pdbx_description
1 polymer ?
#
loop_
_entity_poly.entity_id
_entity_poly.type
_entity_poly.pdbx_seq_one_letter_code
_entity_poly.pdbx_strand_id
1 'polypeptide(L)'
;MKITQHGTKQSIGQINTLVDYFEEANDLQKWNYMGLTVEIDPTVDYNNQNMLIRWFDVNEGFNDRLIVNSLSEFNIHFAKIEL
;
A
#
# COMPACT_ATOMS: atom_id res chain seq x y z
N MET A 1 -7.41 -7.81 0.65
CA MET A 1 -6.03 -7.75 0.14
C MET A 1 -5.12 -8.47 1.11
N LYS A 2 -4.18 -9.27 0.60
CA LYS A 2 -3.15 -9.87 1.43
C LYS A 2 -2.03 -8.86 1.67
N ILE A 3 -1.65 -8.67 2.93
CA ILE A 3 -0.50 -7.84 3.33
C ILE A 3 0.61 -8.78 3.84
N THR A 4 1.81 -8.65 3.28
CA THR A 4 2.98 -9.35 3.81
C THR A 4 3.55 -8.58 5.00
N GLN A 5 3.89 -9.26 6.11
CA GLN A 5 4.30 -8.61 7.36
C GLN A 5 5.68 -9.07 7.84
N HIS A 6 6.53 -8.13 8.22
CA HIS A 6 7.83 -8.36 8.86
C HIS A 6 7.93 -7.63 10.20
N GLY A 7 8.51 -8.28 11.21
CA GLY A 7 8.62 -7.74 12.57
C GLY A 7 7.33 -7.88 13.37
N THR A 8 7.22 -7.13 14.46
CA THR A 8 6.07 -7.18 15.39
C THR A 8 5.37 -5.83 15.44
N LYS A 9 4.06 -5.81 15.19
CA LYS A 9 3.22 -4.60 15.29
C LYS A 9 3.34 -4.01 16.69
N GLN A 10 3.75 -2.75 16.77
CA GLN A 10 3.83 -2.00 18.01
C GLN A 10 2.50 -1.27 18.26
N SER A 11 2.09 -1.09 19.52
CA SER A 11 0.81 -0.45 19.84
C SER A 11 0.70 0.99 19.34
N ILE A 12 1.83 1.72 19.31
CA ILE A 12 1.92 3.13 18.88
C ILE A 12 2.77 3.30 17.61
N GLY A 13 2.83 2.28 16.75
CA GLY A 13 3.60 2.32 15.52
C GLY A 13 3.05 3.34 14.50
N GLN A 14 3.91 4.19 13.96
CA GLN A 14 3.53 5.20 12.95
C GLN A 14 2.89 4.60 11.70
N ILE A 15 3.27 3.36 11.34
CA ILE A 15 2.76 2.69 10.14
C ILE A 15 1.36 2.08 10.35
N ASN A 16 0.88 1.99 11.59
CA ASN A 16 -0.35 1.28 11.93
C ASN A 16 -1.55 1.81 11.15
N THR A 17 -1.73 3.14 11.05
CA THR A 17 -2.84 3.73 10.31
C THR A 17 -2.84 3.35 8.83
N LEU A 18 -1.66 3.21 8.20
CA LEU A 18 -1.58 2.74 6.82
C LEU A 18 -1.89 1.25 6.71
N VAL A 19 -1.42 0.43 7.65
CA VAL A 19 -1.75 -1.00 7.71
C VAL A 19 -3.26 -1.20 7.83
N ASP A 20 -3.90 -0.52 8.78
CA ASP A 20 -5.33 -0.62 9.02
C ASP A 20 -6.13 -0.22 7.76
N TYR A 21 -5.69 0.84 7.05
CA TYR A 21 -6.28 1.27 5.77
C TYR A 21 -6.20 0.20 4.66
N PHE A 22 -5.13 -0.60 4.63
CA PHE A 22 -4.97 -1.70 3.69
C PHE A 22 -5.74 -2.96 4.14
N GLU A 23 -5.88 -3.20 5.44
CA GLU A 23 -6.68 -4.31 5.99
C GLU A 23 -8.18 -4.14 5.68
N GLU A 24 -8.65 -2.90 5.60
CA GLU A 24 -10.02 -2.57 5.15
C GLU A 24 -10.25 -2.78 3.65
N ALA A 25 -9.18 -2.86 2.84
CA ALA A 25 -9.28 -3.04 1.40
C ALA A 25 -9.40 -4.53 1.02
N ASN A 26 -10.35 -4.86 0.13
CA ASN A 26 -10.51 -6.22 -0.40
C ASN A 26 -9.56 -6.50 -1.59
N ASP A 27 -9.54 -7.74 -2.09
CA ASP A 27 -8.65 -8.16 -3.18
C ASP A 27 -9.04 -7.56 -4.56
N LEU A 28 -10.24 -6.98 -4.68
CA LEU A 28 -10.72 -6.33 -5.91
C LEU A 28 -10.39 -4.83 -5.95
N GLN A 29 -9.87 -4.28 -4.85
CA GLN A 29 -9.52 -2.88 -4.79
C GLN A 29 -8.44 -2.56 -5.83
N LYS A 30 -8.64 -1.44 -6.55
CA LYS A 30 -7.66 -0.87 -7.49
C LYS A 30 -7.31 0.55 -7.08
N TRP A 31 -6.17 1.03 -7.55
CA TRP A 31 -5.69 2.38 -7.26
C TRP A 31 -5.37 3.14 -8.54
N ASN A 32 -5.54 4.46 -8.47
CA ASN A 32 -5.00 5.38 -9.45
C ASN A 32 -3.59 5.77 -9.02
N TYR A 33 -2.61 5.57 -9.92
CA TYR A 33 -1.24 6.06 -9.77
C TYR A 33 -0.88 6.90 -10.99
N MET A 34 -0.83 8.22 -10.84
CA MET A 34 -0.53 9.15 -11.96
C MET A 34 -1.39 8.90 -13.22
N GLY A 35 -2.66 8.54 -13.06
CA GLY A 35 -3.56 8.21 -14.18
C GLY A 35 -3.60 6.73 -14.56
N LEU A 36 -2.67 5.91 -14.06
CA LEU A 36 -2.64 4.47 -14.29
C LEU A 36 -3.55 3.74 -13.32
N THR A 37 -4.23 2.70 -13.80
CA THR A 37 -4.98 1.78 -12.92
C THR A 37 -4.06 0.66 -12.49
N VAL A 38 -3.79 0.57 -11.19
CA VAL A 38 -2.82 -0.37 -10.66
C VAL A 38 -3.43 -1.28 -9.60
N GLU A 39 -2.88 -2.47 -9.49
CA GLU A 39 -3.04 -3.37 -8.35
C GLU A 39 -1.80 -3.25 -7.46
N ILE A 40 -1.99 -3.30 -6.14
CA ILE A 40 -0.93 -3.10 -5.14
C ILE A 40 -0.68 -4.39 -4.35
N ASP A 41 0.60 -4.70 -4.14
CA ASP A 41 1.09 -5.73 -3.24
C ASP A 41 1.91 -5.08 -2.10
N PRO A 42 1.31 -4.87 -0.92
CA PRO A 42 1.95 -4.19 0.21
C PRO A 42 2.74 -5.16 1.09
N THR A 43 3.94 -4.74 1.49
CA THR A 43 4.77 -5.41 2.51
C THR A 43 5.08 -4.43 3.63
N VAL A 44 4.57 -4.69 4.85
CA VAL A 44 4.88 -3.88 6.04
C VAL A 44 6.15 -4.37 6.73
N ASP A 45 6.99 -3.43 7.16
CA ASP A 45 8.10 -3.65 8.07
C ASP A 45 7.86 -2.88 9.37
N TYR A 46 7.46 -3.60 10.42
CA TYR A 46 7.21 -3.02 11.73
C TYR A 46 8.48 -2.65 12.49
N ASN A 47 9.66 -3.14 12.09
CA ASN A 47 10.91 -2.75 12.73
C ASN A 47 11.35 -1.37 12.24
N ASN A 48 11.28 -1.17 10.91
CA ASN A 48 11.62 0.10 10.27
C ASN A 48 10.45 1.09 10.20
N GLN A 49 9.25 0.64 10.61
CA GLN A 49 8.04 1.45 10.65
C GLN A 49 7.69 2.05 9.28
N ASN A 50 7.78 1.24 8.23
CA ASN A 50 7.48 1.63 6.86
C ASN A 50 6.75 0.50 6.11
N MET A 51 6.33 0.80 4.89
CA MET A 51 5.68 -0.15 4.00
C MET A 51 6.26 -0.04 2.59
N LEU A 52 6.70 -1.17 2.05
CA LEU A 52 7.05 -1.30 0.65
C LEU A 52 5.77 -1.58 -0.16
N ILE A 53 5.45 -0.65 -1.05
CA ILE A 53 4.34 -0.74 -1.99
C ILE A 53 4.94 -1.21 -3.32
N ARG A 54 4.55 -2.38 -3.79
CA ARG A 54 4.78 -2.81 -5.17
C ARG A 54 3.47 -2.65 -5.93
N TRP A 55 3.52 -2.24 -7.18
CA TRP A 55 2.31 -2.15 -7.99
C TRP A 55 2.55 -2.55 -9.43
N PHE A 56 1.46 -2.93 -10.08
CA PHE A 56 1.41 -3.35 -11.47
C PHE A 56 0.24 -2.66 -12.16
N ASP A 57 0.50 -2.04 -13.32
CA ASP A 57 -0.52 -1.51 -14.22
C ASP A 57 -1.26 -2.66 -14.90
N VAL A 58 -2.57 -2.70 -14.68
CA VAL A 58 -3.43 -3.80 -15.16
C VAL A 58 -3.65 -3.82 -16.68
N ASN A 59 -3.32 -2.75 -17.38
CA ASN A 59 -3.52 -2.58 -18.82
C ASN A 59 -2.19 -2.65 -19.59
N GLU A 60 -1.17 -1.96 -19.11
CA GLU A 60 0.09 -1.77 -19.83
C GLU A 60 1.20 -2.76 -19.42
N GLY A 61 1.02 -3.46 -18.30
CA GLY A 61 2.00 -4.45 -17.83
C GLY A 61 3.24 -3.85 -17.15
N PHE A 62 3.24 -2.52 -16.94
CA PHE A 62 4.29 -1.82 -16.20
C PHE A 62 4.21 -2.17 -14.71
N ASN A 63 5.36 -2.29 -14.03
CA ASN A 63 5.41 -2.44 -12.58
C ASN A 63 6.55 -1.61 -11.99
N ASP A 64 6.35 -1.16 -10.76
CA ASP A 64 7.37 -0.45 -9.98
C ASP A 64 7.10 -0.59 -8.48
N ARG A 65 7.92 0.06 -7.65
CA ARG A 65 7.84 -0.01 -6.19
C ARG A 65 8.31 1.29 -5.53
N LEU A 66 7.78 1.56 -4.34
CA LEU A 66 8.20 2.67 -3.51
C LEU A 66 7.99 2.34 -2.02
N ILE A 67 8.79 2.95 -1.16
CA ILE A 67 8.63 2.82 0.30
C ILE A 67 7.90 4.05 0.80
N VAL A 68 6.86 3.85 1.61
CA VAL A 68 6.15 4.91 2.33
C VAL A 68 6.25 4.70 3.84
N ASN A 69 6.15 5.79 4.58
CA ASN A 69 6.26 5.81 6.04
C ASN A 69 4.94 6.20 6.71
N SER A 70 3.93 6.62 5.94
CA SER A 70 2.62 7.02 6.47
C SER A 70 1.50 6.90 5.42
N LEU A 71 0.25 6.94 5.89
CA LEU A 71 -0.92 7.02 5.02
C LEU A 71 -0.96 8.32 4.20
N SER A 72 -0.52 9.44 4.78
CA SER A 72 -0.46 10.70 4.04
C SER A 72 0.52 10.63 2.87
N GLU A 73 1.69 10.00 3.08
CA GLU A 73 2.68 9.81 2.02
C GLU A 73 2.16 8.88 0.93
N PHE A 74 1.50 7.78 1.30
CA PHE A 74 0.82 6.91 0.34
C PHE A 74 -0.19 7.66 -0.52
N ASN A 75 -1.04 8.49 0.10
CA ASN A 75 -2.08 9.25 -0.59
C ASN A 75 -1.56 10.38 -1.51
N ILE A 76 -0.27 10.74 -1.45
CA ILE A 76 0.35 11.63 -2.44
C ILE A 76 0.45 10.94 -3.81
N HIS A 77 0.66 9.61 -3.80
CA HIS A 77 0.95 8.82 -4.99
C HIS A 77 -0.27 8.04 -5.48
N PHE A 78 -1.07 7.52 -4.55
CA PHE A 78 -2.16 6.59 -4.86
C PHE A 78 -3.49 7.13 -4.37
N ALA A 79 -4.52 7.00 -5.21
CA ALA A 79 -5.90 7.23 -4.82
C ALA A 79 -6.70 5.93 -4.98
N LYS A 80 -7.55 5.59 -4.00
CA LYS A 80 -8.50 4.48 -4.15
C LYS A 80 -9.44 4.78 -5.33
N ILE A 81 -9.67 3.78 -6.17
CA ILE A 81 -10.75 3.80 -7.15
C ILE A 81 -11.97 3.20 -6.45
N GLU A 82 -13.02 4.01 -6.27
CA GLU A 82 -14.30 3.54 -5.72
C GLU A 82 -14.91 2.52 -6.70
N LEU A 83 -15.36 1.38 -6.18
CA LEU A 83 -15.95 0.26 -6.93
C LEU A 83 -17.46 0.45 -7.14
#